data_AF-A0A7J2TLZ3-F1
#
_entry.id   AF-A0A7J2TLZ3-F1
#
_cell.length_a   1.000
_cell.length_b   1.000
_cell.length_c   1.000
_cell.angle_alpha   90.00
_cell.angle_beta   90.00
_cell.angle_gamma   90.00
#
_symmetry.space_group_name_H-M   'P 1'
#
loop_
_entity.id
_entity.type
_entity.pdbx_description
1 polymer ?
#
loop_
_entity_poly.entity_id
_entity_poly.type
_entity_poly.pdbx_seq_one_letter_code
_entity_poly.pdbx_strand_id
1 'polypeptide(L)'
;MSEEKEKKKEKEDVEELKEVLSVVSKEVPSLIKGIVASVFSEETGRDMGKAAAAFYKELKEAGMPEETAVRMTENYVSVFTNLSEIMKRSVGKGKTESGEEIGEEISRKIREKLAEKRREKEEEEEDED
;
A
#
# COMPACT_ATOMS: atom_id res chain seq x y z
N MET A 1 20.22 -28.22 -42.53
CA MET A 1 19.58 -26.92 -42.85
C MET A 1 18.17 -26.75 -42.28
N SER A 2 17.37 -27.81 -42.07
CA SER A 2 16.01 -27.68 -41.49
C SER A 2 16.01 -27.45 -39.97
N GLU A 3 16.83 -28.19 -39.22
CA GLU A 3 16.90 -28.07 -37.74
C GLU A 3 17.47 -26.73 -37.24
N GLU A 4 18.40 -26.11 -37.98
CA GLU A 4 18.92 -24.78 -37.62
C GLU A 4 17.88 -23.67 -37.79
N LYS A 5 17.00 -23.80 -38.79
CA LYS A 5 15.90 -22.85 -39.00
C LYS A 5 14.83 -22.99 -37.93
N GLU A 6 14.49 -24.21 -37.52
CA GLU A 6 13.52 -24.46 -36.45
C GLU A 6 14.04 -23.95 -35.09
N LYS A 7 15.29 -24.24 -34.73
CA LYS A 7 15.89 -23.72 -33.50
C LYS A 7 16.02 -22.20 -33.47
N LYS A 8 16.22 -21.57 -34.63
CA LYS A 8 16.27 -20.11 -34.72
C LYS A 8 14.90 -19.49 -34.50
N LYS A 9 13.85 -20.09 -35.08
CA LYS A 9 12.46 -19.67 -34.88
C LYS A 9 11.98 -19.84 -33.43
N GLU A 10 12.31 -20.97 -32.81
CA GLU A 10 11.95 -21.25 -31.41
C GLU A 10 12.62 -20.25 -30.45
N LYS A 11 13.86 -19.83 -30.73
CA LYS A 11 14.54 -18.78 -29.96
C LYS A 11 13.87 -17.41 -30.13
N GLU A 12 13.46 -17.10 -31.36
CA GLU A 12 12.77 -15.84 -31.69
C GLU A 12 11.41 -15.76 -30.96
N ASP A 13 10.62 -16.85 -30.97
CA ASP A 13 9.33 -16.94 -30.25
C ASP A 13 9.50 -16.77 -28.73
N VAL A 14 10.59 -17.30 -28.14
CA VAL A 14 10.89 -17.14 -26.71
C VAL A 14 11.34 -15.72 -26.36
N GLU A 15 12.09 -15.07 -27.25
CA GLU A 15 12.50 -13.67 -27.07
C GLU A 15 11.30 -12.72 -27.14
N GLU A 16 10.38 -12.92 -28.09
CA GLU A 16 9.16 -12.13 -28.21
C GLU A 16 8.26 -12.30 -26.98
N LEU A 17 8.08 -13.54 -26.49
CA LEU A 17 7.33 -13.78 -25.26
C LEU A 17 7.99 -13.11 -24.05
N LYS A 18 9.32 -13.13 -23.96
CA LYS A 18 10.07 -12.46 -22.88
C LYS A 18 9.90 -10.95 -22.93
N GLU A 19 9.83 -10.36 -24.12
CA GLU A 19 9.56 -8.94 -24.30
C GLU A 19 8.15 -8.57 -23.83
N VAL A 20 7.14 -9.32 -24.25
CA VAL A 20 5.75 -9.14 -23.80
C VAL A 20 5.63 -9.28 -22.28
N LEU A 21 6.21 -10.34 -21.70
CA LEU A 21 6.22 -10.54 -20.24
C LEU A 21 7.00 -9.44 -19.51
N SER A 22 8.04 -8.88 -20.13
CA SER A 22 8.78 -7.75 -19.56
C SER A 22 7.93 -6.48 -19.51
N VAL A 23 7.13 -6.20 -20.54
CA VAL A 23 6.19 -5.08 -20.55
C VAL A 23 5.10 -5.29 -19.51
N VAL A 24 4.46 -6.47 -19.49
CA VAL A 24 3.39 -6.79 -18.53
C VAL A 24 3.88 -6.70 -17.09
N SER A 25 5.09 -7.19 -16.80
CA SER A 25 5.67 -7.12 -15.46
C SER A 25 6.05 -5.71 -15.01
N LYS A 26 6.15 -4.74 -15.92
CA LYS A 26 6.36 -3.32 -15.60
C LYS A 26 5.04 -2.56 -15.46
N GLU A 27 4.13 -2.73 -16.42
CA GLU A 27 2.90 -1.95 -16.51
C GLU A 27 1.85 -2.38 -15.47
N VAL A 28 1.72 -3.67 -15.18
CA VAL A 28 0.73 -4.14 -14.20
C VAL A 28 1.04 -3.62 -12.80
N PRO A 29 2.28 -3.74 -12.27
CA PRO A 29 2.61 -3.17 -10.96
C PRO A 29 2.56 -1.64 -10.92
N SER A 30 2.89 -0.94 -12.01
CA SER A 30 2.85 0.53 -12.05
C SER A 30 1.42 1.06 -11.95
N LEU A 31 0.47 0.46 -12.68
CA LEU A 31 -0.95 0.78 -12.62
C LEU A 31 -1.52 0.55 -11.22
N ILE A 32 -1.19 -0.61 -10.63
CA ILE A 32 -1.57 -0.99 -9.27
C ILE A 32 -1.04 0.04 -8.25
N LYS A 33 0.24 0.45 -8.38
CA LYS A 33 0.87 1.48 -7.54
C LYS A 33 0.20 2.85 -7.72
N GLY A 34 -0.18 3.21 -8.94
CA GLY A 34 -0.88 4.46 -9.24
C GLY A 34 -2.27 4.53 -8.58
N ILE A 35 -3.05 3.45 -8.68
CA ILE A 35 -4.35 3.34 -8.01
C ILE A 35 -4.18 3.45 -6.50
N VAL A 36 -3.18 2.77 -5.92
CA VAL A 36 -2.91 2.86 -4.49
C VAL A 36 -2.42 4.23 -4.06
N ALA A 37 -1.51 4.88 -4.79
CA ALA A 37 -1.11 6.25 -4.48
C ALA A 37 -2.30 7.22 -4.51
N SER A 38 -3.25 7.00 -5.44
CA SER A 38 -4.48 7.78 -5.50
C SER A 38 -5.43 7.48 -4.32
N VAL A 39 -5.48 6.24 -3.83
CA VAL A 39 -6.38 5.81 -2.74
C VAL A 39 -5.76 6.03 -1.34
N PHE A 40 -4.44 6.08 -1.23
CA PHE A 40 -3.69 6.28 0.02
C PHE A 40 -3.04 7.69 0.07
N SER A 41 -3.65 8.67 -0.60
CA SER A 41 -3.30 10.08 -0.41
C SER A 41 -3.80 10.57 0.96
N GLU A 42 -3.25 11.66 1.47
CA GLU A 42 -3.73 12.28 2.72
C GLU A 42 -5.22 12.67 2.61
N GLU A 43 -5.62 13.20 1.46
CA GLU A 43 -7.00 13.54 1.15
C GLU A 43 -7.91 12.30 1.21
N THR A 44 -7.52 11.22 0.54
CA THR A 44 -8.30 9.99 0.54
C THR A 44 -8.32 9.31 1.90
N GLY A 45 -7.23 9.40 2.67
CA GLY A 45 -7.19 8.93 4.06
C GLY A 45 -8.18 9.69 4.94
N ARG A 46 -8.29 11.02 4.78
CA ARG A 46 -9.28 11.84 5.49
C ARG A 46 -10.71 11.47 5.09
N ASP A 47 -10.97 11.28 3.80
CA ASP A 47 -12.31 10.94 3.32
C ASP A 47 -12.72 9.51 3.71
N MET A 48 -11.79 8.56 3.73
CA MET A 48 -11.99 7.23 4.26
C MET A 48 -12.31 7.27 5.76
N GLY A 49 -11.61 8.10 6.54
CA GLY A 49 -11.88 8.30 7.96
C GLY A 49 -13.29 8.87 8.20
N LYS A 50 -13.72 9.86 7.40
CA LYS A 50 -15.09 10.40 7.46
C LYS A 50 -16.13 9.33 7.14
N ALA A 51 -15.89 8.51 6.10
CA ALA A 51 -16.80 7.45 5.70
C ALA A 51 -16.95 6.38 6.80
N ALA A 52 -15.85 5.94 7.40
CA ALA A 52 -15.88 5.00 8.52
C ALA A 52 -16.61 5.57 9.75
N ALA A 53 -16.38 6.85 10.07
CA ALA A 53 -17.06 7.51 11.17
C ALA A 53 -18.58 7.65 10.94
N ALA A 54 -18.98 8.03 9.72
CA ALA A 54 -20.38 8.11 9.33
C ALA A 54 -21.05 6.72 9.41
N PHE A 55 -20.40 5.69 8.88
CA PHE A 55 -20.88 4.32 8.94
C PHE A 55 -21.09 3.85 10.38
N TYR A 56 -20.10 4.04 11.26
CA TYR A 56 -20.22 3.72 12.68
C TYR A 56 -21.38 4.46 13.36
N LYS A 57 -21.52 5.76 13.07
CA LYS A 57 -22.58 6.60 13.65
C LYS A 57 -23.96 6.09 13.25
N GLU A 58 -24.19 5.79 11.97
CA GLU A 58 -25.45 5.25 11.46
C GLU A 58 -25.79 3.89 12.11
N LEU A 59 -24.79 3.02 12.31
CA LEU A 59 -25.00 1.74 13.00
C LEU A 59 -25.46 1.97 14.46
N LYS A 60 -24.82 2.88 15.18
CA LYS A 60 -25.20 3.23 16.56
C LYS A 60 -26.59 3.86 16.62
N GLU A 61 -26.92 4.75 15.68
CA GLU A 61 -28.26 5.37 15.58
C GLU A 61 -29.35 4.35 15.24
N ALA A 62 -29.04 3.33 14.45
CA ALA A 62 -29.92 2.20 14.19
C ALA A 62 -30.10 1.24 15.40
N GLY A 63 -29.48 1.54 16.54
CA GLY A 63 -29.59 0.75 17.77
C GLY A 63 -28.64 -0.44 17.83
N MET A 64 -27.60 -0.47 16.98
CA MET A 64 -26.61 -1.54 17.02
C MET A 64 -25.78 -1.46 18.31
N PRO A 65 -25.54 -2.61 18.99
CA PRO A 65 -24.64 -2.66 20.14
C PRO A 65 -23.23 -2.16 19.78
N GLU A 66 -22.59 -1.48 20.72
CA GLU A 66 -21.33 -0.78 20.48
C GLU A 66 -20.23 -1.67 19.91
N GLU A 67 -19.95 -2.81 20.55
CA GLU A 67 -18.95 -3.76 20.05
C GLU A 67 -19.25 -4.28 18.64
N THR A 68 -20.53 -4.44 18.30
CA THR A 68 -20.93 -4.90 16.96
C THR A 68 -20.72 -3.78 15.93
N ALA A 69 -21.07 -2.54 16.27
CA ALA A 69 -20.84 -1.39 15.40
C ALA A 69 -19.35 -1.13 15.16
N VAL A 70 -18.51 -1.24 16.20
CA VAL A 70 -17.05 -1.15 16.10
C VAL A 70 -16.53 -2.23 15.16
N ARG A 71 -16.86 -3.50 15.43
CA ARG A 71 -16.40 -4.64 14.60
C ARG A 71 -16.83 -4.52 13.14
N MET A 72 -18.06 -4.08 12.87
CA MET A 72 -18.54 -3.89 11.50
C MET A 72 -17.80 -2.76 10.78
N THR A 73 -17.47 -1.68 11.50
CA THR A 73 -16.68 -0.57 10.96
C THR A 73 -15.23 -0.99 10.73
N GLU A 74 -14.61 -1.74 11.63
CA GLU A 74 -13.27 -2.33 11.45
C GLU A 74 -13.23 -3.23 10.21
N ASN A 75 -14.26 -4.07 10.02
CA ASN A 75 -14.38 -4.91 8.82
C ASN A 75 -14.56 -4.08 7.54
N TYR A 76 -15.30 -2.96 7.60
CA TYR A 76 -15.45 -2.04 6.48
C TYR A 76 -14.13 -1.34 6.12
N VAL A 77 -13.28 -1.03 7.09
CA VAL A 77 -11.97 -0.43 6.83
C VAL A 77 -10.95 -1.49 6.38
N SER A 78 -11.07 -2.73 6.87
CA SER A 78 -10.07 -3.78 6.63
C SER A 78 -10.00 -4.25 5.18
N VAL A 79 -11.06 -4.10 4.38
CA VAL A 79 -11.00 -4.40 2.93
C VAL A 79 -9.94 -3.56 2.23
N PHE A 80 -9.74 -2.32 2.68
CA PHE A 80 -8.72 -1.42 2.12
C PHE A 80 -7.31 -1.79 2.59
N THR A 81 -7.13 -2.20 3.85
CA THR A 81 -5.82 -2.60 4.38
C THR A 81 -5.36 -3.94 3.82
N ASN A 82 -6.26 -4.91 3.69
CA ASN A 82 -6.01 -6.23 3.11
C ASN A 82 -5.57 -6.13 1.64
N LEU A 83 -6.17 -5.21 0.87
CA LEU A 83 -5.72 -4.91 -0.49
C LEU A 83 -4.27 -4.39 -0.51
N SER A 84 -3.92 -3.53 0.44
CA SER A 84 -2.54 -3.05 0.61
C SER A 84 -1.58 -4.19 1.00
N GLU A 85 -1.98 -5.14 1.83
CA GLU A 85 -1.14 -6.30 2.19
C GLU A 85 -0.91 -7.25 1.01
N ILE A 86 -1.96 -7.56 0.25
CA ILE A 86 -1.86 -8.37 -0.98
C ILE A 86 -0.89 -7.71 -1.96
N MET A 87 -0.94 -6.38 -2.08
CA MET A 87 -0.04 -5.60 -2.90
C MET A 87 1.40 -5.61 -2.40
N LYS A 88 1.63 -5.40 -1.11
CA LYS A 88 2.96 -5.53 -0.49
C LYS A 88 3.55 -6.92 -0.73
N ARG A 89 2.73 -7.96 -0.74
CA ARG A 89 3.15 -9.33 -0.98
C ARG A 89 3.46 -9.64 -2.44
N SER A 90 2.77 -8.98 -3.37
CA SER A 90 3.02 -9.11 -4.82
C SER A 90 4.17 -8.24 -5.30
N VAL A 91 4.40 -7.08 -4.67
CA VAL A 91 5.58 -6.23 -4.91
C VAL A 91 6.82 -6.75 -4.16
N GLY A 92 6.65 -7.37 -2.99
CA GLY A 92 7.74 -7.76 -2.08
C GLY A 92 8.43 -9.09 -2.34
N LYS A 93 8.10 -9.82 -3.42
CA LYS A 93 8.76 -11.11 -3.74
C LYS A 93 9.86 -11.02 -4.81
N GLY A 94 10.08 -9.84 -5.39
CA GLY A 94 11.23 -9.54 -6.24
C GLY A 94 12.29 -8.80 -5.45
N LYS A 95 13.38 -9.48 -5.07
CA LYS A 95 14.60 -8.82 -4.57
C LYS A 95 15.07 -7.80 -5.62
N THR A 96 14.80 -6.52 -5.39
CA THR A 96 15.41 -5.41 -6.13
C THR A 96 15.87 -4.43 -5.06
N GLU A 97 17.17 -4.14 -5.04
CA GLU A 97 17.89 -3.35 -4.01
C GLU A 97 17.25 -1.98 -3.71
N SER A 98 16.43 -1.46 -4.62
CA SER A 98 15.68 -0.20 -4.47
C SER A 98 14.52 -0.25 -3.45
N GLY A 99 13.99 -1.42 -3.10
CA GLY A 99 12.87 -1.56 -2.15
C GLY A 99 13.28 -1.45 -0.68
N GLU A 100 14.49 -1.92 -0.34
CA GLU A 100 15.05 -1.80 1.01
C GLU A 100 15.35 -0.34 1.35
N GLU A 101 15.93 0.43 0.42
CA GLU A 101 16.23 1.84 0.63
C GLU A 101 14.98 2.68 0.93
N ILE A 102 13.87 2.43 0.24
CA ILE A 102 12.60 3.14 0.47
C ILE A 102 12.02 2.76 1.85
N GLY A 103 12.09 1.48 2.24
CA GLY A 103 11.62 1.03 3.56
C GLY A 103 12.44 1.62 4.71
N GLU A 104 13.77 1.70 4.52
CA GLU A 104 14.68 2.33 5.47
C GLU A 104 14.45 3.84 5.58
N GLU A 105 14.22 4.54 4.46
CA GLU A 105 13.96 5.98 4.47
C GLU A 105 12.63 6.32 5.14
N ILE A 106 11.57 5.56 4.88
CA ILE A 106 10.27 5.71 5.56
C ILE A 106 10.43 5.48 7.06
N SER A 107 11.14 4.41 7.46
CA SER A 107 11.40 4.10 8.87
C SER A 107 12.21 5.18 9.57
N ARG A 108 13.16 5.82 8.86
CA ARG A 108 13.95 6.94 9.38
C ARG A 108 13.08 8.17 9.65
N LYS A 109 12.26 8.59 8.68
CA LYS A 109 11.38 9.76 8.81
C LYS A 109 10.33 9.59 9.92
N ILE A 110 9.81 8.38 10.10
CA ILE A 110 8.86 8.08 11.20
C ILE A 110 9.55 8.25 12.56
N ARG A 111 10.78 7.74 12.71
CA ARG A 111 11.54 7.87 13.97
C ARG A 111 11.89 9.32 14.28
N GLU A 112 12.31 10.10 13.28
CA GLU A 112 12.59 11.53 13.46
C GLU A 112 11.35 12.31 13.91
N LYS A 113 10.21 12.14 13.22
CA LYS A 113 8.97 12.82 13.62
C LYS A 113 8.47 12.42 15.01
N LEU A 114 8.71 11.17 15.43
CA LEU A 114 8.35 10.72 16.78
C LEU A 114 9.27 11.30 17.86
N ALA A 115 10.55 11.53 17.54
CA ALA A 115 11.50 12.16 18.44
C ALA A 115 11.24 13.68 18.56
N GLU A 116 10.93 14.33 17.44
CA GLU A 116 10.58 15.76 17.39
C GLU A 116 9.31 16.04 18.22
N LYS A 117 8.25 15.25 18.01
CA LYS A 117 7.02 15.32 18.84
C LYS A 117 7.21 15.02 20.32
N ARG A 118 8.27 14.29 20.70
CA ARG A 118 8.57 14.05 22.13
C ARG A 118 9.25 15.26 22.74
N ARG A 119 10.17 15.90 22.01
CA ARG A 119 10.85 17.12 22.45
C ARG A 119 9.90 18.31 22.57
N GLU A 120 9.01 18.50 21.60
CA GLU A 120 7.98 19.55 21.66
C GLU A 120 7.08 19.40 22.90
N LYS A 121 6.77 18.16 23.31
CA LYS A 121 5.99 17.90 24.53
C LYS A 121 6.77 18.12 25.81
N GLU A 122 8.06 17.83 25.83
CA GLU A 122 8.92 18.07 26.98
C GLU A 122 9.16 19.58 27.20
N GLU A 123 9.26 20.36 26.11
CA GLU A 123 9.37 21.83 26.16
C GLU A 123 8.05 22.50 26.58
N GLU A 124 6.89 22.01 26.12
CA GLU A 124 5.57 22.50 26.57
C GLU A 124 5.29 22.20 28.05
N GLU A 125 5.83 21.10 28.61
CA GLU A 125 5.68 20.75 30.03
C GLU A 125 6.64 21.52 30.96
N GLU A 126 7.78 22.01 30.47
CA GLU A 126 8.72 22.85 31.25
C GLU A 126 8.31 24.34 31.31
N ASP A 127 7.51 24.83 30.36
CA ASP A 127 7.01 26.21 30.34
C ASP A 127 5.70 26.41 31.15
N GLU A 128 5.08 25.33 31.66
CA GLU A 128 3.85 25.36 32.48
C GLU A 128 4.08 25.24 34.01
N ASP A 129 5.32 25.01 34.48
CA ASP A 129 5.75 24.96 35.91
C ASP A 129 6.42 26.27 36.40
#